data_AF-A0A0L0UMS5-F1
#
_entry.id   AF-A0A0L0UMS5-F1
#
_cell.length_a   1.000
_cell.length_b   1.000
_cell.length_c   1.000
_cell.angle_alpha   90.00
_cell.angle_beta   90.00
_cell.angle_gamma   90.00
#
_symmetry.space_group_name_H-M   'P 1'
#
loop_
_entity.id
_entity.type
_entity.pdbx_description
1 polymer ?
#
loop_
_entity_poly.entity_id
_entity_poly.type
_entity_poly.pdbx_seq_one_letter_code
_entity_poly.pdbx_strand_id
1 'polypeptide(L)'
;MDARTVWNYIVDSGADPKNISIMGQSLGTGVSTALAHRLITEENVSPNSLCLIAPFTSIPELLRTYSLFKFIPILQPLSIFPRVQSWLLDTLLATHFNTKSLIPSITTNIMLIHAQDDIDVHPSHSKFLFEHIHE
;
A
#
# COMPACT_ATOMS: atom_id res chain seq x y z
N MET A 1 -2.02 11.46 6.87
CA MET A 1 -2.95 12.57 7.19
C MET A 1 -3.98 12.70 6.07
N ASP A 2 -3.54 12.81 4.82
CA ASP A 2 -4.40 13.08 3.66
C ASP A 2 -5.46 12.02 3.37
N ALA A 3 -5.08 10.74 3.33
CA ALA A 3 -6.03 9.65 3.10
C ALA A 3 -7.16 9.60 4.16
N ARG A 4 -6.83 9.96 5.41
CA ARG A 4 -7.82 10.07 6.49
C ARG A 4 -8.74 11.28 6.32
N THR A 5 -8.19 12.42 5.91
CA THR A 5 -9.00 13.61 5.64
C THR A 5 -10.06 13.33 4.56
N VAL A 6 -9.67 12.65 3.48
CA VAL A 6 -10.60 12.26 2.40
C VAL A 6 -11.67 11.31 2.91
N TRP A 7 -11.29 10.29 3.70
CA TRP A 7 -12.24 9.37 4.33
C TRP A 7 -13.29 10.11 5.18
N ASN A 8 -12.83 10.99 6.07
CA ASN A 8 -13.72 11.76 6.93
C ASN A 8 -14.67 12.62 6.10
N TYR A 9 -14.16 13.33 5.10
CA TYR A 9 -15.00 14.16 4.22
C TYR A 9 -16.15 13.37 3.57
N ILE A 10 -15.86 12.14 3.09
CA ILE A 10 -16.88 11.28 2.47
C ILE A 10 -17.93 10.83 3.49
N VAL A 11 -17.50 10.39 4.68
CA VAL A 11 -18.40 9.94 5.75
C VAL A 11 -19.23 11.11 6.30
N ASP A 12 -18.61 12.26 6.53
CA ASP A 12 -19.26 13.50 7.00
C ASP A 12 -20.27 14.03 5.98
N SER A 13 -20.10 13.70 4.69
CA SER A 13 -21.07 13.98 3.63
C SER A 13 -22.26 13.00 3.62
N GLY A 14 -22.34 12.06 4.57
CA GLY A 14 -23.46 11.15 4.78
C GLY A 14 -23.30 9.76 4.15
N ALA A 15 -22.12 9.41 3.63
CA ALA A 15 -21.87 8.08 3.12
C ALA A 15 -21.72 7.06 4.26
N ASP A 16 -22.41 5.92 4.16
CA ASP A 16 -22.18 4.77 5.04
C ASP A 16 -20.80 4.15 4.73
N PRO A 17 -19.89 4.00 5.71
CA PRO A 17 -18.63 3.30 5.56
C PRO A 17 -18.71 1.96 4.82
N LYS A 18 -19.81 1.20 5.01
CA LYS A 18 -20.04 -0.09 4.34
C LYS A 18 -20.28 0.02 2.84
N ASN A 19 -20.47 1.23 2.32
CA ASN A 19 -20.60 1.52 0.88
C ASN A 19 -19.34 2.18 0.31
N ILE A 20 -18.27 2.32 1.11
CA ILE A 20 -17.01 2.94 0.69
C ILE A 20 -15.95 1.87 0.48
N SER A 21 -15.41 1.79 -0.72
CA SER A 21 -14.24 0.96 -1.03
C SER A 21 -12.97 1.81 -1.05
N ILE A 22 -11.92 1.33 -0.40
CA ILE A 22 -10.61 1.98 -0.39
C ILE A 22 -9.77 1.34 -1.49
N MET A 23 -9.14 2.17 -2.33
CA MET A 23 -8.31 1.70 -3.44
C MET A 23 -6.93 2.34 -3.39
N GLY A 24 -5.90 1.56 -3.68
CA GLY A 24 -4.51 2.03 -3.81
C GLY A 24 -3.80 1.36 -4.97
N GLN A 25 -2.87 2.07 -5.60
CA GLN A 25 -2.07 1.58 -6.71
C GLN A 25 -0.58 1.84 -6.44
N SER A 26 0.28 0.85 -6.74
CA SER A 26 1.72 0.90 -6.47
C SER A 26 1.99 1.41 -5.05
N LEU A 27 2.76 2.48 -4.84
CA LEU A 27 3.04 3.06 -3.51
C LEU A 27 1.76 3.32 -2.68
N GLY A 28 0.66 3.70 -3.36
CA GLY A 28 -0.63 3.94 -2.73
C GLY A 28 -1.23 2.71 -2.05
N THR A 29 -0.83 1.48 -2.42
CA THR A 29 -1.30 0.27 -1.73
C THR A 29 -0.89 0.25 -0.28
N GLY A 30 0.30 0.77 0.06
CA GLY A 30 0.75 0.89 1.46
C GLY A 30 -0.13 1.86 2.25
N VAL A 31 -0.41 3.03 1.67
CA VAL A 31 -1.28 4.07 2.27
C VAL A 31 -2.69 3.55 2.49
N SER A 32 -3.28 2.92 1.46
CA SER A 32 -4.64 2.38 1.51
C SER A 32 -4.77 1.23 2.49
N THR A 33 -3.76 0.35 2.57
CA THR A 33 -3.73 -0.74 3.57
C THR A 33 -3.62 -0.18 4.99
N ALA A 34 -2.75 0.80 5.22
CA ALA A 34 -2.59 1.42 6.54
C ALA A 34 -3.87 2.14 7.00
N LEU A 35 -4.57 2.83 6.08
CA LEU A 35 -5.86 3.45 6.38
C LEU A 35 -6.91 2.39 6.76
N ALA A 36 -7.06 1.34 5.94
CA ALA A 36 -8.02 0.26 6.20
C ALA A 36 -7.74 -0.44 7.53
N HIS A 37 -6.47 -0.77 7.80
CA HIS A 37 -6.02 -1.33 9.07
C HIS A 37 -6.47 -0.47 10.26
N ARG A 38 -6.17 0.83 10.21
CA ARG A 38 -6.49 1.76 11.29
C ARG A 38 -7.98 1.86 11.55
N LEU A 39 -8.78 2.02 10.48
CA LEU A 39 -10.24 2.09 10.58
C LEU A 39 -10.82 0.83 11.24
N ILE A 40 -10.34 -0.34 10.83
CA ILE A 40 -10.85 -1.62 11.34
C ILE A 40 -10.40 -1.87 12.78
N THR A 41 -9.12 -1.67 13.09
CA THR A 41 -8.52 -2.10 14.36
C THR A 41 -8.64 -1.07 15.49
N GLU A 42 -8.50 0.22 15.19
CA GLU A 42 -8.53 1.28 16.20
C GLU A 42 -9.94 1.85 16.39
N GLU A 43 -10.77 1.82 15.34
CA GLU A 43 -12.04 2.54 15.31
C GLU A 43 -13.26 1.64 15.10
N ASN A 44 -13.04 0.35 14.85
CA ASN A 44 -14.08 -0.64 14.60
C ASN A 44 -15.02 -0.25 13.44
N VAL A 45 -14.45 0.40 12.42
CA VAL A 45 -15.12 0.84 11.20
C VAL A 45 -14.65 -0.03 10.03
N SER A 46 -15.58 -0.78 9.43
CA SER A 46 -15.28 -1.63 8.27
C SER A 46 -15.67 -0.94 6.96
N PRO A 47 -14.71 -0.60 6.08
CA PRO A 47 -15.03 -0.25 4.70
C PRO A 47 -15.61 -1.46 3.95
N ASN A 48 -16.28 -1.21 2.82
CA ASN A 48 -16.84 -2.26 1.96
C ASN A 48 -15.78 -3.25 1.44
N SER A 49 -14.65 -2.71 1.01
CA SER A 49 -13.53 -3.50 0.48
C SER A 49 -12.24 -2.69 0.40
N LEU A 50 -11.12 -3.41 0.29
CA LEU A 50 -9.80 -2.87 -0.01
C LEU A 50 -9.31 -3.41 -1.37
N CYS A 51 -9.08 -2.52 -2.32
CA CYS A 51 -8.54 -2.85 -3.64
C CYS A 51 -7.08 -2.42 -3.75
N LEU A 52 -6.17 -3.37 -4.01
CA LEU A 52 -4.75 -3.11 -4.17
C LEU A 52 -4.31 -3.47 -5.59
N ILE A 53 -3.82 -2.47 -6.33
CA ILE A 53 -3.35 -2.61 -7.72
C ILE A 53 -1.82 -2.52 -7.76
N ALA A 54 -1.16 -3.48 -8.39
CA ALA A 54 0.29 -3.65 -8.36
C ALA A 54 0.88 -3.51 -6.95
N PRO A 55 0.37 -4.26 -5.95
CA PRO A 55 0.84 -4.15 -4.57
C PRO A 55 2.24 -4.71 -4.41
N PHE A 56 2.95 -4.14 -3.45
CA PHE A 56 4.23 -4.64 -2.96
C PHE A 56 4.07 -5.17 -1.52
N THR A 57 4.92 -6.11 -1.14
CA THR A 57 4.85 -6.78 0.17
C THR A 57 5.42 -5.91 1.30
N SER A 58 6.49 -5.18 1.01
CA SER A 58 7.10 -4.20 1.90
C SER A 58 7.97 -3.22 1.11
N ILE A 59 8.22 -2.03 1.66
CA ILE A 59 9.10 -1.04 1.03
C ILE A 59 10.55 -1.54 0.87
N PRO A 60 11.16 -2.26 1.83
CA PRO A 60 12.46 -2.90 1.60
C PRO A 60 12.48 -3.85 0.41
N GLU A 61 11.40 -4.64 0.22
CA GLU A 61 11.31 -5.57 -0.90
C GLU A 61 11.12 -4.81 -2.22
N LEU A 62 10.28 -3.77 -2.22
CA LEU A 62 10.14 -2.84 -3.34
C LEU A 62 11.52 -2.28 -3.73
N LEU A 63 12.31 -1.77 -2.78
CA LEU A 63 13.63 -1.18 -3.05
C LEU A 63 14.69 -2.18 -3.51
N ARG A 64 14.56 -3.47 -3.16
CA ARG A 64 15.42 -4.53 -3.66
C ARG A 64 15.10 -4.92 -5.10
N THR A 65 13.84 -4.81 -5.51
CA THR A 65 13.36 -5.25 -6.83
C THR A 65 13.09 -4.09 -7.79
N TYR A 66 13.05 -2.84 -7.33
CA TYR A 66 12.70 -1.67 -8.14
C TYR A 66 13.80 -1.28 -9.13
N SER A 67 13.51 -1.48 -10.41
CA SER A 67 14.12 -0.75 -11.51
C SER A 67 13.01 -0.09 -12.30
N LEU A 68 12.60 1.11 -11.87
CA LEU A 68 11.52 1.83 -12.54
C LEU A 68 11.92 2.09 -14.01
N PHE A 69 11.10 1.62 -14.94
CA PHE A 69 11.25 1.82 -16.38
C PHE A 69 12.55 1.31 -17.03
N LYS A 70 13.33 0.38 -16.43
CA LYS A 70 14.65 -0.08 -16.97
C LYS A 70 15.70 1.03 -17.24
N PHE A 71 15.36 2.31 -17.06
CA PHE A 71 16.15 3.47 -17.49
C PHE A 71 16.38 4.48 -16.35
N ILE A 72 15.56 4.47 -15.29
CA ILE A 72 15.71 5.39 -14.16
C ILE A 72 15.71 4.57 -12.88
N PRO A 73 16.86 4.11 -12.39
CA PRO A 73 16.92 3.56 -11.05
C PRO A 73 16.60 4.74 -10.14
N ILE A 74 15.47 4.80 -9.45
CA ILE A 74 15.14 5.95 -8.58
C ILE A 74 16.26 6.20 -7.56
N LEU A 75 16.95 5.14 -7.12
CA LEU A 75 18.11 5.23 -6.24
C LEU A 75 19.38 5.77 -6.92
N GLN A 76 19.50 5.84 -8.25
CA GLN A 76 20.73 6.28 -8.93
C GLN A 76 20.82 7.81 -9.11
N PRO A 77 19.73 8.58 -9.33
CA PRO A 77 19.72 10.02 -9.12
C PRO A 77 19.72 10.39 -7.63
N LEU A 78 19.08 9.59 -6.76
CA LEU A 78 19.08 9.83 -5.31
C LEU A 78 20.39 9.44 -4.62
N SER A 79 21.21 8.55 -5.19
CA SER A 79 22.55 8.23 -4.66
C SER A 79 23.53 9.40 -4.80
N ILE A 80 23.21 10.38 -5.65
CA ILE A 80 23.91 11.65 -5.76
C ILE A 80 23.61 12.53 -4.53
N PHE A 81 22.45 12.33 -3.89
CA PHE A 81 22.03 13.02 -2.67
C PHE A 81 21.69 12.01 -1.56
N PRO A 82 22.69 11.38 -0.95
CA PRO A 82 22.51 10.32 0.05
C PRO A 82 21.60 10.73 1.23
N ARG A 83 21.52 12.03 1.54
CA ARG A 83 20.59 12.56 2.56
C ARG A 83 19.11 12.48 2.16
N VAL A 84 18.79 12.71 0.88
CA VAL A 84 17.40 12.60 0.39
C VAL A 84 17.01 11.13 0.31
N GLN A 85 17.94 10.27 -0.08
CA GLN A 85 17.73 8.81 -0.06
C GLN A 85 17.46 8.32 1.36
N SER A 86 18.34 8.63 2.32
CA SER A 86 18.13 8.28 3.72
C SER A 86 16.85 8.90 4.27
N TRP A 87 16.53 10.16 3.97
CA TRP A 87 15.28 10.77 4.43
C TRP A 87 14.04 10.08 3.85
N LEU A 88 14.03 9.73 2.56
CA LEU A 88 12.92 9.03 1.93
C LEU A 88 12.78 7.62 2.51
N LEU A 89 13.89 6.90 2.68
CA LEU A 89 13.94 5.59 3.30
C LEU A 89 13.45 5.67 4.75
N ASP A 90 14.00 6.58 5.55
CA ASP A 90 13.62 6.79 6.94
C ASP A 90 12.16 7.21 7.06
N THR A 91 11.66 8.07 6.16
CA THR A 91 10.24 8.47 6.14
C THR A 91 9.35 7.29 5.81
N LEU A 92 9.69 6.52 4.77
CA LEU A 92 8.93 5.38 4.29
C LEU A 92 8.97 4.18 5.27
N LEU A 93 10.13 3.94 5.89
CA LEU A 93 10.35 2.93 6.93
C LEU A 93 9.69 3.35 8.24
N ALA A 94 9.76 4.63 8.64
CA ALA A 94 9.07 5.17 9.81
C ALA A 94 7.55 5.17 9.64
N THR A 95 7.02 5.25 8.41
CA THR A 95 5.59 5.05 8.15
C THR A 95 5.14 3.59 8.24
N HIS A 96 6.04 2.62 8.49
CA HIS A 96 5.70 1.21 8.70
C HIS A 96 4.75 0.64 7.62
N PHE A 97 4.98 0.95 6.34
CA PHE A 97 4.22 0.36 5.22
C PHE A 97 4.63 -1.10 4.99
N ASN A 98 4.29 -1.95 5.96
CA ASN A 98 4.44 -3.39 5.90
C ASN A 98 3.05 -3.99 5.66
N THR A 99 2.61 -3.92 4.40
CA THR A 99 1.31 -4.45 3.97
C THR A 99 1.13 -5.89 4.44
N LYS A 100 2.19 -6.71 4.40
CA LYS A 100 2.17 -8.08 4.92
C LYS A 100 1.75 -8.16 6.40
N SER A 101 2.27 -7.31 7.29
CA SER A 101 1.93 -7.38 8.71
C SER A 101 0.55 -6.82 9.04
N LEU A 102 -0.01 -5.97 8.17
CA LEU A 102 -1.29 -5.32 8.41
C LEU A 102 -2.47 -6.08 7.79
N ILE A 103 -2.24 -6.83 6.71
CA ILE A 103 -3.28 -7.58 6.01
C ILE A 103 -4.07 -8.55 6.91
N PRO A 104 -3.46 -9.32 7.85
CA PRO A 104 -4.20 -10.27 8.67
C PRO A 104 -5.29 -9.64 9.56
N SER A 105 -5.19 -8.35 9.88
CA SER A 105 -6.20 -7.66 10.68
C SER A 105 -7.27 -6.96 9.83
N ILE A 106 -7.15 -7.01 8.50
CA ILE A 106 -8.16 -6.46 7.59
C ILE A 106 -9.24 -7.50 7.35
N THR A 107 -10.40 -7.27 7.96
CA THR A 107 -11.56 -8.17 7.92
C THR A 107 -12.51 -7.93 6.75
N THR A 108 -12.23 -6.91 5.93
CA THR A 108 -13.04 -6.61 4.73
C THR A 108 -12.57 -7.40 3.51
N ASN A 109 -13.38 -7.42 2.44
CA ASN A 109 -13.00 -8.06 1.19
C ASN A 109 -11.75 -7.40 0.59
N ILE A 110 -10.71 -8.19 0.30
CA ILE A 110 -9.48 -7.71 -0.33
C ILE A 110 -9.46 -8.15 -1.80
N MET A 111 -9.33 -7.19 -2.71
CA MET A 111 -9.11 -7.44 -4.14
C MET A 111 -7.68 -7.10 -4.51
N LEU A 112 -6.96 -8.06 -5.09
CA LEU A 112 -5.60 -7.88 -5.62
C LEU A 112 -5.65 -7.87 -7.14
N ILE A 113 -5.08 -6.84 -7.76
CA ILE A 113 -4.94 -6.72 -9.21
C ILE A 113 -3.45 -6.53 -9.54
N HIS A 114 -2.92 -7.29 -10.49
CA HIS A 114 -1.53 -7.17 -10.93
C HIS A 114 -1.42 -7.54 -12.41
N ALA A 115 -0.66 -6.77 -13.19
CA ALA A 115 -0.33 -7.12 -14.57
C ALA A 115 0.73 -8.25 -14.58
N GLN A 116 0.58 -9.23 -15.47
CA GLN A 116 1.52 -10.36 -15.54
C GLN A 116 2.90 -9.95 -16.06
N ASP A 117 2.93 -8.88 -16.84
CA ASP A 117 4.09 -8.28 -17.48
C ASP A 117 4.56 -6.99 -16.77
N ASP A 118 4.13 -6.77 -15.52
CA ASP A 118 4.60 -5.65 -14.71
C ASP A 118 6.11 -5.79 -14.44
N ILE A 119 6.87 -4.89 -15.07
CA ILE A 119 8.33 -4.83 -14.97
C ILE A 119 8.80 -3.96 -13.81
N ASP A 120 7.91 -3.13 -13.25
CA ASP A 120 8.23 -2.17 -12.19
C ASP A 120 8.00 -2.81 -10.82
N VAL A 121 6.85 -3.47 -10.62
CA VAL A 121 6.55 -4.28 -9.44
C VAL A 121 6.39 -5.72 -9.89
N HIS A 122 7.26 -6.62 -9.44
CA HIS A 122 7.18 -8.00 -9.90
C HIS A 122 5.87 -8.68 -9.41
N PRO A 123 5.12 -9.38 -10.27
CA PRO A 123 3.81 -9.96 -9.92
C PRO A 123 3.86 -11.01 -8.79
N SER A 124 5.04 -11.53 -8.46
CA SER A 124 5.25 -12.39 -7.29
C SER A 124 4.81 -11.73 -5.98
N HIS A 125 4.84 -10.40 -5.87
CA HIS A 125 4.35 -9.70 -4.68
C HIS A 125 2.85 -9.93 -4.46
N SER A 126 2.03 -9.82 -5.50
CA SER A 126 0.60 -10.12 -5.40
C SER A 126 0.34 -11.58 -5.08
N LYS A 127 1.10 -12.49 -5.69
CA LYS A 127 0.98 -13.93 -5.39
C LYS A 127 1.28 -14.21 -3.92
N PHE A 128 2.38 -13.66 -3.40
CA PHE A 128 2.76 -13.83 -2.01
C PHE A 128 1.70 -13.27 -1.04
N LEU A 129 1.15 -12.08 -1.33
CA LEU A 129 0.08 -11.50 -0.52
C LEU A 129 -1.19 -12.35 -0.58
N PHE A 130 -1.55 -12.88 -1.75
CA PHE A 130 -2.70 -13.76 -1.89
C PHE A 130 -2.56 -15.03 -1.05
N GLU A 131 -1.40 -15.69 -1.12
CA GLU A 131 -1.10 -16.88 -0.31
C GLU A 131 -1.20 -16.57 1.18
N HIS A 132 -0.61 -15.45 1.62
CA HIS A 132 -0.62 -15.05 3.03
C HIS A 132 -2.00 -14.67 3.59
N ILE A 133 -2.96 -14.28 2.73
CA ILE A 133 -4.35 -14.01 3.16
C ILE A 133 -5.12 -15.33 3.43
N HIS A 134 -4.70 -16.44 2.81
CA HIS A 134 -5.41 -17.72 2.85
C HIS A 134 -4.74 -18.77 3.76
N GLU A 135 -3.67 -18.41 4.46
CA GLU A 135 -3.04 -19.22 5.53
C GLU A 135 -3.82 -19.12 6.84
#